data_AF-A0A7Y7CCZ0-F1
#
_entry.id   AF-A0A7Y7CCZ0-F1
#
_cell.length_a   1.000
_cell.length_b   1.000
_cell.length_c   1.000
_cell.angle_alpha   90.00
_cell.angle_beta   90.00
_cell.angle_gamma   90.00
#
_symmetry.space_group_name_H-M   'P 1'
#
loop_
_entity.id
_entity.type
_entity.pdbx_description
1 polymer ?
#
loop_
_entity_poly.entity_id
_entity_poly.type
_entity_poly.pdbx_seq_one_letter_code
_entity_poly.pdbx_strand_id
1 'polypeptide(L)'
;MKSFMGALRAVLLLAPMMAWAGPHYVASRDWGSFIWLSTWLDAGQTYTFETRDLTGSAPDTVLHVLRDRSGWSQVAVSDDCQGNTRSCVTFVAPDSGYYRVWVRAYADGRGGTASLYRNGTLLLSQQPFGGVPLLFAWNAKDTFRASATSPGGGDHLLFLLRSNTEYLQHDDDNGPKYYPLVTATSAQNVGTQRVVVGRYPGSAGTATFVHDEELWSTIFDDNDGDEDGLSDSLEPLIGLSPNNEDSDGDSIADTLEVFGNDGFSFSEWGSPTARDLYVEIDWMQHPTNPYLTRQPYAGLAADAAAVFAQETGGSVRLHSFIDSVLPWYEVVCYGSCPGGVDFYALKQSAFSSANPERRPYFHYAMWANRHSSLTSCSSGKAELLGNDLIISMGCFSSPSIQEQRGTFVHELGHNLNLDHNGNDVAGQYSVVHDSVMNYRYQFAGVSNSGWHSYSFGDNGCAACGSSPKAECVDCRDGFLGCGFPGCGSCDCDVGEWGSLELDFSDDGDADDGAGRGSKRSLMPRYLPDDKGGPARFQPRVPHEESSLVRRRDDVRRKRERLMSRGRVEGRDFHVSADGTLLYAECL
;
A
#
# COMPACT_ATOMS: atom_id res chain seq x y z
N MET A 1 -24.90 -35.58 60.68
CA MET A 1 -25.47 -34.41 59.96
C MET A 1 -24.39 -33.92 59.00
N LYS A 2 -24.09 -34.61 57.89
CA LYS A 2 -24.83 -34.77 56.61
C LYS A 2 -25.18 -33.45 55.92
N SER A 3 -24.51 -33.27 54.78
CA SER A 3 -24.95 -32.61 53.53
C SER A 3 -24.97 -31.08 53.50
N PHE A 4 -24.16 -30.50 52.61
CA PHE A 4 -24.49 -29.39 51.68
C PHE A 4 -23.24 -28.76 51.00
N MET A 5 -22.14 -29.50 50.82
CA MET A 5 -21.04 -29.09 49.94
C MET A 5 -20.98 -30.02 48.72
N GLY A 6 -21.76 -29.69 47.70
CA GLY A 6 -21.77 -30.45 46.45
C GLY A 6 -22.81 -29.94 45.47
N ALA A 7 -22.57 -28.77 44.86
CA ALA A 7 -23.18 -28.34 43.59
C ALA A 7 -22.65 -26.97 43.11
N LEU A 8 -21.34 -26.71 43.16
CA LEU A 8 -20.78 -25.47 42.56
C LEU A 8 -19.46 -25.72 41.82
N ARG A 9 -19.39 -26.85 41.10
CA ARG A 9 -18.30 -27.18 40.15
C ARG A 9 -18.89 -27.96 38.98
N ALA A 10 -19.62 -27.28 38.09
CA ALA A 10 -19.87 -27.69 36.70
C ALA A 10 -20.84 -26.70 36.01
N VAL A 11 -20.56 -25.40 36.10
CA VAL A 11 -21.05 -24.44 35.10
C VAL A 11 -19.81 -23.74 34.56
N LEU A 12 -18.94 -24.54 33.94
CA LEU A 12 -18.07 -24.03 32.90
C LEU A 12 -19.02 -23.72 31.75
N LEU A 13 -19.11 -22.44 31.43
CA LEU A 13 -19.90 -21.87 30.34
C LEU A 13 -19.67 -22.67 29.05
N LEU A 14 -20.58 -23.61 28.76
CA LEU A 14 -20.97 -23.94 27.39
C LEU A 14 -21.79 -22.75 26.88
N ALA A 15 -21.12 -21.60 26.70
CA ALA A 15 -21.62 -20.68 25.69
C ALA A 15 -21.43 -21.41 24.37
N PRO A 16 -22.47 -21.65 23.55
CA PRO A 16 -22.23 -22.00 22.17
C PRO A 16 -21.29 -20.91 21.64
N MET A 17 -20.14 -21.29 21.09
CA MET A 17 -19.31 -20.36 20.33
C MET A 17 -20.20 -19.81 19.22
N MET A 18 -20.80 -18.64 19.46
CA MET A 18 -21.65 -17.98 18.49
C MET A 18 -20.74 -17.55 17.36
N ALA A 19 -21.02 -18.03 16.16
CA ALA A 19 -20.40 -17.51 14.96
C ALA A 19 -20.65 -16.00 14.91
N TRP A 20 -19.60 -15.22 14.62
CA TRP A 20 -19.75 -13.78 14.51
C TRP A 20 -20.46 -13.44 13.20
N ALA A 21 -21.34 -12.43 13.20
CA ALA A 21 -22.14 -12.04 12.03
C ALA A 21 -21.83 -10.59 11.65
N GLY A 22 -21.93 -10.28 10.35
CA GLY A 22 -21.52 -9.00 9.76
C GLY A 22 -20.02 -8.98 9.39
N PRO A 23 -19.50 -7.86 8.89
CA PRO A 23 -18.08 -7.72 8.57
C PRO A 23 -17.17 -7.89 9.77
N HIS A 24 -15.95 -8.36 9.49
CA HIS A 24 -14.94 -8.58 10.51
C HIS A 24 -13.55 -8.27 10.00
N TYR A 25 -12.77 -7.64 10.87
CA TYR A 25 -11.35 -7.45 10.69
C TYR A 25 -10.56 -8.23 11.74
N VAL A 26 -9.50 -8.89 11.29
CA VAL A 26 -8.49 -9.47 12.16
C VAL A 26 -7.14 -8.89 11.79
N ALA A 27 -6.55 -8.18 12.76
CA ALA A 27 -5.23 -7.58 12.63
C ALA A 27 -4.15 -8.61 12.25
N SER A 28 -3.11 -8.10 11.60
CA SER A 28 -2.02 -8.89 11.03
C SER A 28 -1.41 -9.85 12.06
N ARG A 29 -1.31 -11.13 11.70
CA ARG A 29 -0.72 -12.18 12.54
C ARG A 29 -0.16 -13.32 11.71
N ASP A 30 0.62 -14.19 12.35
CA ASP A 30 1.01 -15.46 11.76
C ASP A 30 -0.17 -16.45 11.85
N TRP A 31 -0.66 -16.87 10.69
CA TRP A 31 -1.76 -17.83 10.56
C TRP A 31 -1.33 -19.31 10.63
N GLY A 32 -0.03 -19.57 10.68
CA GLY A 32 0.55 -20.90 10.51
C GLY A 32 0.55 -21.35 9.04
N SER A 33 1.39 -22.31 8.68
CA SER A 33 1.44 -22.88 7.32
C SER A 33 0.52 -24.09 7.21
N PHE A 34 -0.06 -24.32 6.05
CA PHE A 34 -0.69 -25.61 5.75
C PHE A 34 0.33 -26.65 5.30
N ILE A 35 -0.08 -27.93 5.32
CA ILE A 35 0.46 -28.91 4.37
C ILE A 35 -0.49 -28.92 3.18
N TRP A 36 0.03 -28.67 1.98
CA TRP A 36 -0.72 -28.68 0.74
C TRP A 36 0.03 -29.52 -0.29
N LEU A 37 -0.48 -30.72 -0.59
CA LEU A 37 0.16 -31.67 -1.50
C LEU A 37 -0.71 -31.93 -2.72
N SER A 38 -0.14 -31.75 -3.92
CA SER A 38 -0.68 -32.28 -5.16
C SER A 38 -0.26 -33.73 -5.37
N THR A 39 -1.20 -34.62 -5.68
CA THR A 39 -0.86 -36.01 -5.99
C THR A 39 -1.81 -36.61 -7.03
N TRP A 40 -1.26 -37.41 -7.95
CA TRP A 40 -2.06 -38.18 -8.89
C TRP A 40 -2.56 -39.48 -8.24
N LEU A 41 -3.84 -39.78 -8.43
CA LEU A 41 -4.50 -41.02 -7.99
C LEU A 41 -5.21 -41.68 -9.17
N ASP A 42 -5.34 -43.00 -9.14
CA ASP A 42 -6.01 -43.78 -10.18
C ASP A 42 -7.42 -44.20 -9.75
N ALA A 43 -8.37 -44.09 -10.68
CA ALA A 43 -9.77 -44.45 -10.47
C ALA A 43 -9.93 -45.89 -9.94
N GLY A 44 -10.84 -46.07 -8.98
CA GLY A 44 -11.19 -47.36 -8.40
C GLY A 44 -10.15 -47.93 -7.43
N GLN A 45 -9.00 -47.27 -7.25
CA GLN A 45 -8.00 -47.68 -6.26
C GLN A 45 -8.36 -47.14 -4.87
N THR A 46 -8.03 -47.92 -3.84
CA THR A 46 -8.18 -47.50 -2.44
C THR A 46 -6.90 -46.82 -1.97
N TYR A 47 -7.04 -45.61 -1.42
CA TYR A 47 -5.94 -44.86 -0.83
C TYR A 47 -6.22 -44.55 0.64
N THR A 48 -5.19 -44.67 1.46
CA THR A 48 -5.18 -44.20 2.84
C THR A 48 -4.16 -43.09 2.97
N PHE A 49 -4.60 -41.91 3.39
CA PHE A 49 -3.72 -40.83 3.80
C PHE A 49 -3.74 -40.71 5.31
N GLU A 50 -2.59 -40.45 5.91
CA GLU A 50 -2.48 -40.28 7.35
C GLU A 50 -1.36 -39.32 7.72
N THR A 51 -1.57 -38.61 8.81
CA THR A 51 -0.51 -37.85 9.48
C THR A 51 0.16 -38.69 10.55
N ARG A 52 1.47 -38.49 10.71
CA ARG A 52 2.32 -39.15 11.71
C ARG A 52 3.37 -38.17 12.22
N ASP A 53 4.08 -38.58 13.28
CA ASP A 53 5.23 -37.86 13.84
C ASP A 53 4.88 -36.40 14.21
N LEU A 54 3.71 -36.20 14.82
CA LEU A 54 3.23 -34.87 15.21
C LEU A 54 4.16 -34.27 16.27
N THR A 55 4.62 -33.03 16.04
CA THR A 55 5.33 -32.23 17.05
C THR A 55 4.66 -30.87 17.22
N GLY A 56 4.72 -30.30 18.43
CA GLY A 56 4.02 -29.06 18.78
C GLY A 56 3.64 -29.05 20.26
N SER A 57 3.04 -27.95 20.74
CA SER A 57 2.58 -27.86 22.13
C SER A 57 1.41 -28.80 22.43
N ALA A 58 0.46 -28.90 21.50
CA ALA A 58 -0.66 -29.82 21.52
C ALA A 58 -1.18 -30.00 20.08
N PRO A 59 -0.38 -30.67 19.21
CA PRO A 59 -0.66 -30.77 17.79
C PRO A 59 -1.91 -31.61 17.53
N ASP A 60 -2.81 -31.09 16.70
CA ASP A 60 -4.08 -31.72 16.35
C ASP A 60 -4.43 -31.44 14.89
N THR A 61 -4.39 -32.46 14.05
CA THR A 61 -4.52 -32.32 12.59
C THR A 61 -5.95 -32.52 12.13
N VAL A 62 -6.30 -31.90 11.01
CA VAL A 62 -7.48 -32.26 10.18
C VAL A 62 -6.99 -32.44 8.76
N LEU A 63 -7.29 -33.59 8.16
CA LEU A 63 -6.84 -33.98 6.84
C LEU A 63 -8.03 -34.04 5.88
N HIS A 64 -7.98 -33.21 4.85
CA HIS A 64 -8.94 -33.18 3.74
C HIS A 64 -8.29 -33.73 2.47
N VAL A 65 -9.08 -34.41 1.66
CA VAL A 65 -8.72 -34.80 0.29
C VAL A 65 -9.73 -34.18 -0.66
N LEU A 66 -9.25 -33.29 -1.51
CA LEU A 66 -10.03 -32.57 -2.51
C LEU A 66 -9.69 -33.13 -3.89
N ARG A 67 -10.71 -33.40 -4.71
CA ARG A 67 -10.54 -33.70 -6.14
C ARG A 67 -10.56 -32.41 -6.93
N ASP A 68 -9.68 -32.31 -7.92
CA ASP A 68 -9.63 -31.22 -8.89
C ASP A 68 -10.23 -31.69 -10.22
N ARG A 69 -11.52 -31.40 -10.46
CA ARG A 69 -12.18 -31.80 -11.71
C ARG A 69 -13.32 -30.87 -12.06
N SER A 70 -13.05 -29.91 -12.95
CA SER A 70 -14.02 -28.85 -13.32
C SER A 70 -14.53 -28.10 -12.09
N GLY A 71 -13.61 -27.82 -11.16
CA GLY A 71 -13.89 -27.32 -9.82
C GLY A 71 -13.46 -28.29 -8.72
N TRP A 72 -13.32 -27.75 -7.53
CA TRP A 72 -12.84 -28.48 -6.35
C TRP A 72 -13.99 -29.08 -5.56
N SER A 73 -13.82 -30.31 -5.10
CA SER A 73 -14.77 -30.92 -4.16
C SER A 73 -14.12 -31.92 -3.23
N GLN A 74 -14.62 -32.01 -2.01
CA GLN A 74 -14.08 -32.92 -1.01
C GLN A 74 -14.56 -34.35 -1.26
N VAL A 75 -13.61 -35.29 -1.32
CA VAL A 75 -13.89 -36.73 -1.47
C VAL A 75 -13.69 -37.51 -0.18
N ALA A 76 -12.85 -36.99 0.72
CA ALA A 76 -12.56 -37.62 2.00
C ALA A 76 -12.09 -36.58 3.02
N VAL A 77 -12.39 -36.80 4.29
CA VAL A 77 -11.91 -35.99 5.41
C VAL A 77 -11.82 -36.84 6.68
N SER A 78 -10.86 -36.55 7.54
CA SER A 78 -10.85 -37.01 8.93
C SER A 78 -10.11 -36.02 9.80
N ASP A 79 -10.57 -35.82 11.04
CA ASP A 79 -9.82 -35.12 12.09
C ASP A 79 -8.99 -36.11 12.91
N ASP A 80 -9.57 -37.24 13.29
CA ASP A 80 -8.87 -38.22 14.13
C ASP A 80 -8.47 -39.51 13.40
N CYS A 81 -7.55 -40.25 14.01
CA CYS A 81 -7.19 -41.62 13.66
C CYS A 81 -7.27 -42.47 14.91
N GLN A 82 -8.38 -43.20 15.05
CA GLN A 82 -8.65 -44.04 16.22
C GLN A 82 -8.70 -43.25 17.55
N GLY A 83 -9.19 -42.01 17.52
CA GLY A 83 -9.34 -41.14 18.69
C GLY A 83 -8.05 -40.50 19.19
N ASN A 84 -7.01 -40.46 18.33
CA ASN A 84 -5.77 -39.72 18.56
C ASN A 84 -5.76 -38.47 17.67
N THR A 85 -5.02 -37.43 18.08
CA THR A 85 -4.96 -36.09 17.44
C THR A 85 -4.27 -36.06 16.07
N ARG A 86 -3.92 -37.24 15.53
CA ARG A 86 -3.42 -37.40 14.16
C ARG A 86 -4.60 -37.80 13.28
N SER A 87 -4.77 -37.22 12.11
CA SER A 87 -5.81 -37.66 11.16
C SER A 87 -5.38 -38.85 10.31
N CYS A 88 -6.32 -39.73 9.99
CA CYS A 88 -6.18 -40.68 8.90
C CYS A 88 -7.51 -40.88 8.17
N VAL A 89 -7.47 -41.02 6.85
CA VAL A 89 -8.67 -41.23 6.03
C VAL A 89 -8.39 -42.24 4.94
N THR A 90 -9.36 -43.14 4.71
CA THR A 90 -9.33 -44.14 3.64
C THR A 90 -10.51 -43.93 2.71
N PHE A 91 -10.27 -43.89 1.41
CA PHE A 91 -11.32 -43.74 0.40
C PHE A 91 -10.95 -44.45 -0.90
N VAL A 92 -11.94 -44.67 -1.75
CA VAL A 92 -11.73 -45.15 -3.13
C VAL A 92 -11.73 -43.94 -4.05
N ALA A 93 -10.67 -43.74 -4.82
CA ALA A 93 -10.60 -42.62 -5.76
C ALA A 93 -11.68 -42.78 -6.83
N PRO A 94 -12.63 -41.84 -6.96
CA PRO A 94 -13.72 -41.96 -7.93
C PRO A 94 -13.20 -41.93 -9.38
N ASP A 95 -12.16 -41.14 -9.61
CA ASP A 95 -11.62 -40.85 -10.94
C ASP A 95 -10.09 -40.82 -10.91
N SER A 96 -9.45 -41.06 -12.05
CA SER A 96 -8.02 -40.81 -12.23
C SER A 96 -7.79 -39.31 -12.43
N GLY A 97 -6.85 -38.73 -11.69
CA GLY A 97 -6.55 -37.31 -11.79
C GLY A 97 -5.72 -36.78 -10.63
N TYR A 98 -5.55 -35.45 -10.59
CA TYR A 98 -4.91 -34.77 -9.48
C TYR A 98 -5.88 -34.54 -8.32
N TYR A 99 -5.40 -34.81 -7.13
CA TYR A 99 -6.05 -34.51 -5.86
C TYR A 99 -5.15 -33.60 -5.04
N ARG A 100 -5.76 -32.75 -4.22
CA ARG A 100 -5.07 -32.00 -3.18
C ARG A 100 -5.31 -32.66 -1.84
N VAL A 101 -4.22 -32.93 -1.13
CA VAL A 101 -4.25 -33.33 0.27
C VAL A 101 -3.89 -32.10 1.09
N TRP A 102 -4.85 -31.66 1.89
CA TRP A 102 -4.75 -30.48 2.73
C TRP A 102 -4.75 -30.90 4.19
N VAL A 103 -3.72 -30.52 4.93
CA VAL A 103 -3.66 -30.70 6.39
C VAL A 103 -3.60 -29.34 7.06
N ARG A 104 -4.52 -29.13 8.00
CA ARG A 104 -4.59 -27.95 8.86
C ARG A 104 -4.64 -28.34 10.33
N ALA A 105 -4.47 -27.36 11.20
CA ALA A 105 -4.71 -27.49 12.64
C ALA A 105 -6.23 -27.54 12.93
N TYR A 106 -6.63 -28.33 13.92
CA TYR A 106 -8.03 -28.45 14.35
C TYR A 106 -8.61 -27.12 14.85
N ALA A 107 -7.82 -26.37 15.61
CA ALA A 107 -8.14 -25.07 16.19
C ALA A 107 -6.90 -24.17 16.26
N ASP A 108 -7.10 -22.89 16.57
CA ASP A 108 -6.00 -21.95 16.81
C ASP A 108 -5.04 -22.48 17.89
N GLY A 109 -3.73 -22.33 17.65
CA GLY A 109 -2.68 -22.84 18.55
C GLY A 109 -2.50 -24.37 18.57
N ARG A 110 -3.21 -25.13 17.73
CA ARG A 110 -3.05 -26.60 17.60
C ARG A 110 -2.13 -27.03 16.44
N GLY A 111 -1.43 -26.08 15.83
CA GLY A 111 -0.45 -26.33 14.78
C GLY A 111 0.85 -26.95 15.30
N GLY A 112 1.74 -27.27 14.37
CA GLY A 112 2.98 -27.98 14.66
C GLY A 112 3.68 -28.47 13.39
N THR A 113 4.39 -29.59 13.48
CA THR A 113 4.86 -30.33 12.30
C THR A 113 4.23 -31.71 12.23
N ALA A 114 4.04 -32.23 11.02
CA ALA A 114 3.58 -33.59 10.77
C ALA A 114 4.21 -34.17 9.50
N SER A 115 4.40 -35.49 9.50
CA SER A 115 4.74 -36.25 8.30
C SER A 115 3.45 -36.75 7.62
N LEU A 116 3.37 -36.64 6.30
CA LEU A 116 2.24 -37.11 5.51
C LEU A 116 2.59 -38.43 4.81
N TYR A 117 1.75 -39.44 5.01
CA TYR A 117 1.90 -40.78 4.43
C TYR A 117 0.74 -41.10 3.49
N ARG A 118 1.03 -41.93 2.48
CA ARG A 118 0.04 -42.56 1.60
C ARG A 118 0.28 -44.06 1.53
N ASN A 119 -0.71 -44.86 1.92
CA ASN A 119 -0.63 -46.33 1.96
C ASN A 119 0.61 -46.84 2.73
N GLY A 120 0.98 -46.16 3.81
CA GLY A 120 2.17 -46.48 4.62
C GLY A 120 3.50 -45.97 4.06
N THR A 121 3.54 -45.38 2.86
CA THR A 121 4.73 -44.75 2.27
C THR A 121 4.79 -43.28 2.65
N LEU A 122 5.94 -42.81 3.13
CA LEU A 122 6.19 -41.40 3.45
C LEU A 122 6.18 -40.56 2.17
N LEU A 123 5.38 -39.50 2.13
CA LEU A 123 5.36 -38.54 1.02
C LEU A 123 6.07 -37.24 1.39
N LEU A 124 5.75 -36.68 2.56
CA LEU A 124 6.33 -35.45 3.08
C LEU A 124 6.75 -35.67 4.53
N SER A 125 7.96 -35.24 4.89
CA SER A 125 8.51 -35.43 6.24
C SER A 125 8.45 -34.12 7.02
N GLN A 126 7.94 -34.17 8.27
CA GLN A 126 8.03 -33.08 9.24
C GLN A 126 7.64 -31.69 8.68
N GLN A 127 6.57 -31.64 7.88
CA GLN A 127 6.11 -30.39 7.30
C GLN A 127 5.31 -29.58 8.33
N PRO A 128 5.42 -28.25 8.32
CA PRO A 128 4.60 -27.42 9.17
C PRO A 128 3.12 -27.55 8.79
N PHE A 129 2.26 -27.65 9.80
CA PHE A 129 0.82 -27.56 9.65
C PHE A 129 0.25 -26.58 10.70
N GLY A 130 -0.84 -25.92 10.34
CA GLY A 130 -1.36 -24.77 11.04
C GLY A 130 -2.64 -24.32 10.37
N GLY A 131 -2.85 -23.02 10.31
CA GLY A 131 -4.10 -22.43 9.87
C GLY A 131 -5.07 -22.24 11.03
N VAL A 132 -5.76 -21.12 11.01
CA VAL A 132 -6.65 -20.68 12.09
C VAL A 132 -8.08 -20.76 11.61
N PRO A 133 -8.91 -21.66 12.17
CA PRO A 133 -10.34 -21.65 11.92
C PRO A 133 -11.02 -20.54 12.74
N LEU A 134 -11.70 -19.64 12.05
CA LEU A 134 -12.48 -18.53 12.59
C LEU A 134 -13.98 -18.81 12.35
N LEU A 135 -14.81 -18.67 13.38
CA LEU A 135 -16.25 -18.96 13.28
C LEU A 135 -17.03 -17.72 12.86
N PHE A 136 -17.49 -17.69 11.60
CA PHE A 136 -18.27 -16.59 11.03
C PHE A 136 -19.60 -17.09 10.47
N ALA A 137 -20.67 -16.33 10.62
CA ALA A 137 -21.85 -16.45 9.79
C ALA A 137 -21.72 -15.47 8.62
N TRP A 138 -22.18 -15.86 7.45
CA TRP A 138 -22.05 -15.05 6.24
C TRP A 138 -23.20 -15.27 5.28
N ASN A 139 -23.47 -14.26 4.46
CA ASN A 139 -24.44 -14.34 3.40
C ASN A 139 -23.79 -14.79 2.09
N ALA A 140 -24.62 -15.13 1.11
CA ALA A 140 -24.09 -15.29 -0.24
C ALA A 140 -23.54 -13.93 -0.71
N LYS A 141 -22.40 -13.98 -1.39
CA LYS A 141 -21.62 -12.88 -1.97
C LYS A 141 -20.83 -12.01 -1.00
N ASP A 142 -20.87 -12.29 0.31
CA ASP A 142 -19.85 -11.80 1.24
C ASP A 142 -18.45 -12.16 0.73
N THR A 143 -17.49 -11.28 0.97
CA THR A 143 -16.10 -11.46 0.53
C THR A 143 -15.18 -11.77 1.71
N PHE A 144 -14.17 -12.59 1.46
CA PHE A 144 -13.15 -12.97 2.43
C PHE A 144 -11.78 -12.79 1.81
N ARG A 145 -10.89 -12.04 2.47
CA ARG A 145 -9.57 -11.69 1.98
C ARG A 145 -8.52 -11.83 3.07
N ALA A 146 -7.30 -12.17 2.68
CA ALA A 146 -6.15 -12.12 3.56
C ALA A 146 -4.96 -11.50 2.81
N SER A 147 -4.51 -10.34 3.27
CA SER A 147 -3.44 -9.59 2.60
C SER A 147 -2.25 -9.43 3.53
N ALA A 148 -1.05 -9.58 2.98
CA ALA A 148 0.15 -9.31 3.77
C ALA A 148 0.23 -7.82 4.13
N THR A 149 0.77 -7.55 5.32
CA THR A 149 1.02 -6.17 5.79
C THR A 149 2.51 -5.86 5.94
N SER A 150 3.34 -6.62 5.26
CA SER A 150 4.78 -6.42 5.30
C SER A 150 5.38 -6.84 3.97
N PRO A 151 6.38 -6.12 3.47
CA PRO A 151 6.98 -6.42 2.18
C PRO A 151 7.51 -7.85 2.09
N GLY A 152 7.10 -8.56 1.05
CA GLY A 152 7.49 -9.96 0.87
C GLY A 152 6.79 -10.92 1.84
N GLY A 153 5.70 -10.47 2.46
CA GLY A 153 4.76 -11.36 3.12
C GLY A 153 4.20 -12.30 2.07
N GLY A 154 4.52 -13.58 2.23
CA GLY A 154 4.21 -14.59 1.25
C GLY A 154 2.73 -14.87 1.14
N ASP A 155 2.42 -15.80 0.24
CA ASP A 155 1.06 -16.17 -0.11
C ASP A 155 0.31 -16.91 1.04
N HIS A 156 -1.02 -16.74 1.05
CA HIS A 156 -1.96 -17.31 2.00
C HIS A 156 -3.10 -18.03 1.26
N LEU A 157 -3.74 -19.00 1.92
CA LEU A 157 -4.97 -19.62 1.42
C LEU A 157 -6.12 -19.37 2.39
N LEU A 158 -7.30 -19.23 1.79
CA LEU A 158 -8.57 -19.13 2.51
C LEU A 158 -9.48 -20.30 2.17
N PHE A 159 -10.07 -20.93 3.17
CA PHE A 159 -11.07 -21.99 3.01
C PHE A 159 -12.36 -21.64 3.73
N LEU A 160 -13.50 -21.75 3.05
CA LEU A 160 -14.83 -21.66 3.64
C LEU A 160 -15.35 -23.07 3.89
N LEU A 161 -15.75 -23.35 5.13
CA LEU A 161 -16.26 -24.64 5.56
C LEU A 161 -17.65 -24.49 6.22
N ARG A 162 -18.60 -25.38 5.88
CA ARG A 162 -19.93 -25.42 6.54
C ARG A 162 -19.85 -25.90 7.99
N SER A 163 -18.84 -26.71 8.29
CA SER A 163 -18.58 -27.25 9.63
C SER A 163 -17.07 -27.37 9.86
N ASN A 164 -16.63 -28.10 10.88
CA ASN A 164 -15.19 -28.37 11.04
C ASN A 164 -14.61 -29.14 9.84
N THR A 165 -15.40 -29.99 9.17
CA THR A 165 -14.86 -30.94 8.18
C THR A 165 -15.50 -30.83 6.81
N GLU A 166 -16.58 -30.07 6.65
CA GLU A 166 -17.30 -29.95 5.38
C GLU A 166 -16.82 -28.75 4.57
N TYR A 167 -16.02 -29.01 3.53
CA TYR A 167 -15.53 -28.03 2.57
C TYR A 167 -16.63 -27.42 1.69
N LEU A 168 -16.54 -26.12 1.44
CA LEU A 168 -17.39 -25.40 0.48
C LEU A 168 -16.56 -24.80 -0.66
N GLN A 169 -15.63 -23.90 -0.32
CA GLN A 169 -14.88 -23.08 -1.27
C GLN A 169 -13.49 -22.81 -0.71
N HIS A 170 -12.56 -22.46 -1.59
CA HIS A 170 -11.28 -21.87 -1.21
C HIS A 170 -10.76 -20.98 -2.33
N ASP A 171 -9.77 -20.17 -2.00
CA ASP A 171 -8.98 -19.41 -2.93
C ASP A 171 -7.55 -19.21 -2.40
N ASP A 172 -6.61 -19.04 -3.32
CA ASP A 172 -5.21 -18.67 -3.07
C ASP A 172 -4.80 -17.41 -3.86
N ASP A 173 -5.13 -17.33 -5.16
CA ASP A 173 -4.48 -16.36 -6.05
C ASP A 173 -5.43 -15.33 -6.73
N ASN A 174 -6.71 -15.24 -6.36
CA ASN A 174 -7.67 -14.41 -7.12
C ASN A 174 -7.75 -12.92 -6.71
N GLY A 175 -7.04 -12.50 -5.66
CA GLY A 175 -6.93 -11.11 -5.21
C GLY A 175 -5.64 -10.41 -5.68
N PRO A 176 -5.47 -9.12 -5.31
CA PRO A 176 -4.27 -8.35 -5.62
C PRO A 176 -2.99 -9.07 -5.21
N LYS A 177 -1.95 -9.03 -6.06
CA LYS A 177 -0.66 -9.71 -5.83
C LYS A 177 -0.78 -11.23 -5.58
N TYR A 178 -1.81 -11.86 -6.13
CA TYR A 178 -2.13 -13.28 -5.89
C TYR A 178 -2.42 -13.58 -4.41
N TYR A 179 -3.07 -12.66 -3.71
CA TYR A 179 -3.62 -12.95 -2.39
C TYR A 179 -4.99 -13.61 -2.49
N PRO A 180 -5.43 -14.36 -1.47
CA PRO A 180 -6.70 -15.06 -1.54
C PRO A 180 -7.88 -14.11 -1.45
N LEU A 181 -8.84 -14.26 -2.37
CA LEU A 181 -10.14 -13.60 -2.41
C LEU A 181 -11.23 -14.63 -2.66
N VAL A 182 -12.03 -14.93 -1.62
CA VAL A 182 -13.21 -15.78 -1.77
C VAL A 182 -14.48 -14.93 -1.75
N THR A 183 -15.31 -15.03 -2.78
CA THR A 183 -16.70 -14.55 -2.76
C THR A 183 -17.64 -15.71 -2.44
N ALA A 184 -18.40 -15.64 -1.35
CA ALA A 184 -19.22 -16.76 -0.90
C ALA A 184 -20.36 -17.10 -1.88
N THR A 185 -20.33 -18.28 -2.51
CA THR A 185 -21.46 -18.73 -3.37
C THR A 185 -22.76 -19.05 -2.63
N SER A 186 -22.75 -19.19 -1.30
CA SER A 186 -23.94 -19.52 -0.51
C SER A 186 -23.87 -19.00 0.92
N ALA A 187 -25.03 -18.62 1.46
CA ALA A 187 -25.17 -18.18 2.84
C ALA A 187 -24.99 -19.35 3.84
N GLN A 188 -24.26 -19.10 4.92
CA GLN A 188 -24.10 -20.00 6.06
C GLN A 188 -24.45 -19.25 7.36
N ASN A 189 -25.71 -19.37 7.77
CA ASN A 189 -26.27 -18.62 8.91
C ASN A 189 -26.62 -19.51 10.12
N VAL A 190 -26.37 -20.82 10.04
CA VAL A 190 -26.74 -21.79 11.07
C VAL A 190 -25.67 -22.88 11.17
N GLY A 191 -25.04 -23.05 12.34
CA GLY A 191 -24.14 -24.18 12.60
C GLY A 191 -22.78 -23.79 13.19
N THR A 192 -21.76 -24.56 12.81
CA THR A 192 -20.36 -24.41 13.25
C THR A 192 -19.44 -24.08 12.07
N GLN A 193 -19.97 -23.34 11.10
CA GLN A 193 -19.28 -22.90 9.91
C GLN A 193 -18.06 -22.05 10.29
N ARG A 194 -17.05 -22.05 9.42
CA ARG A 194 -15.80 -21.37 9.69
C ARG A 194 -15.06 -21.02 8.41
N VAL A 195 -14.26 -19.97 8.50
CA VAL A 195 -13.23 -19.65 7.53
C VAL A 195 -11.89 -20.08 8.10
N VAL A 196 -11.06 -20.74 7.31
CA VAL A 196 -9.70 -21.13 7.71
C VAL A 196 -8.71 -20.33 6.90
N VAL A 197 -7.90 -19.53 7.59
CA VAL A 197 -6.79 -18.78 7.00
C VAL A 197 -5.49 -19.47 7.34
N GLY A 198 -4.56 -19.59 6.40
CA GLY A 198 -3.22 -20.11 6.65
C GLY A 198 -2.27 -19.78 5.52
N ARG A 199 -0.98 -19.82 5.78
CA ARG A 199 0.06 -19.57 4.77
C ARG A 199 0.13 -20.73 3.78
N TYR A 200 0.38 -20.37 2.51
CA TYR A 200 0.75 -21.33 1.49
C TYR A 200 2.10 -21.98 1.85
N PRO A 201 2.31 -23.29 1.61
CA PRO A 201 3.58 -23.91 1.99
C PRO A 201 4.79 -23.26 1.31
N GLY A 202 5.78 -22.90 2.11
CA GLY A 202 6.99 -22.20 1.65
C GLY A 202 6.90 -20.67 1.74
N SER A 203 5.71 -20.13 2.01
CA SER A 203 5.51 -18.71 2.29
C SER A 203 5.91 -18.33 3.72
N ALA A 204 6.30 -17.08 3.91
CA ALA A 204 6.64 -16.48 5.21
C ALA A 204 5.76 -15.26 5.49
N GLY A 205 5.92 -14.63 6.65
CA GLY A 205 5.21 -13.39 6.99
C GLY A 205 3.88 -13.57 7.68
N THR A 206 3.16 -12.45 7.81
CA THR A 206 1.86 -12.30 8.47
C THR A 206 0.88 -11.66 7.49
N ALA A 207 -0.42 -11.86 7.74
CA ALA A 207 -1.47 -11.21 6.96
C ALA A 207 -2.59 -10.71 7.87
N THR A 208 -3.27 -9.66 7.45
CA THR A 208 -4.60 -9.32 7.96
C THR A 208 -5.62 -10.31 7.41
N PHE A 209 -6.80 -10.34 8.01
CA PHE A 209 -7.96 -11.01 7.44
C PHE A 209 -9.15 -10.08 7.48
N VAL A 210 -9.87 -10.01 6.38
CA VAL A 210 -11.07 -9.19 6.20
C VAL A 210 -12.20 -10.09 5.72
N HIS A 211 -13.33 -10.01 6.42
CA HIS A 211 -14.63 -10.46 5.94
C HIS A 211 -15.47 -9.21 5.73
N ASP A 212 -15.97 -9.02 4.52
CA ASP A 212 -16.88 -7.93 4.17
C ASP A 212 -18.20 -8.45 3.61
N GLU A 213 -19.25 -7.66 3.71
CA GLU A 213 -20.56 -8.00 3.17
C GLU A 213 -20.67 -7.74 1.65
N GLU A 214 -21.72 -8.26 1.02
CA GLU A 214 -22.03 -7.90 -0.37
C GLU A 214 -22.33 -6.40 -0.45
N LEU A 215 -21.63 -5.70 -1.35
CA LEU A 215 -21.96 -4.32 -1.70
C LEU A 215 -23.25 -4.28 -2.53
N TRP A 216 -24.19 -3.44 -2.14
CA TRP A 216 -25.47 -3.24 -2.81
C TRP A 216 -25.82 -1.77 -2.88
N SER A 217 -26.52 -1.38 -3.94
CA SER A 217 -27.06 -0.04 -4.09
C SER A 217 -28.49 -0.10 -4.60
N THR A 218 -29.32 0.80 -4.07
CA THR A 218 -30.70 1.07 -4.49
C THR A 218 -30.83 2.50 -4.99
N ILE A 219 -32.02 2.89 -5.43
CA ILE A 219 -32.28 4.28 -5.87
C ILE A 219 -32.16 5.28 -4.69
N PHE A 220 -32.23 4.83 -3.45
CA PHE A 220 -32.34 5.68 -2.27
C PHE A 220 -31.24 5.49 -1.22
N ASP A 221 -30.41 4.45 -1.36
CA ASP A 221 -29.50 3.98 -0.32
C ASP A 221 -28.53 2.93 -0.91
N ASP A 222 -27.30 2.90 -0.43
CA ASP A 222 -26.29 1.85 -0.60
C ASP A 222 -25.64 1.57 0.76
N ASN A 223 -24.81 0.52 0.83
CA ASN A 223 -23.99 0.21 2.00
C ASN A 223 -22.50 0.49 1.77
N ASP A 224 -22.20 1.42 0.87
CA ASP A 224 -20.87 1.85 0.41
C ASP A 224 -21.02 3.34 0.06
N GLY A 225 -21.12 4.17 1.10
CA GLY A 225 -21.66 5.53 1.03
C GLY A 225 -20.76 6.53 0.29
N ASP A 226 -19.47 6.24 0.18
CA ASP A 226 -18.50 6.96 -0.65
C ASP A 226 -18.15 6.26 -1.97
N GLU A 227 -18.72 5.08 -2.23
CA GLU A 227 -18.51 4.28 -3.43
C GLU A 227 -17.02 3.89 -3.62
N ASP A 228 -16.31 3.58 -2.54
CA ASP A 228 -14.89 3.22 -2.56
C ASP A 228 -14.65 1.69 -2.66
N GLY A 229 -15.68 0.87 -2.44
CA GLY A 229 -15.61 -0.58 -2.54
C GLY A 229 -15.34 -1.33 -1.22
N LEU A 230 -15.35 -0.64 -0.08
CA LEU A 230 -15.60 -1.22 1.25
C LEU A 230 -17.07 -1.02 1.64
N SER A 231 -17.59 -1.88 2.51
CA SER A 231 -18.88 -1.57 3.12
C SER A 231 -18.76 -0.56 4.26
N ASP A 232 -19.79 0.27 4.43
CA ASP A 232 -19.95 1.22 5.53
C ASP A 232 -19.77 0.57 6.92
N SER A 233 -20.05 -0.74 7.00
CA SER A 233 -19.98 -1.50 8.24
C SER A 233 -18.60 -2.13 8.51
N LEU A 234 -17.78 -2.32 7.47
CA LEU A 234 -16.38 -2.73 7.60
C LEU A 234 -15.49 -1.56 8.02
N GLU A 235 -15.64 -0.42 7.37
CA GLU A 235 -14.70 0.71 7.49
C GLU A 235 -14.40 1.15 8.94
N PRO A 236 -15.40 1.33 9.84
CA PRO A 236 -15.11 1.71 11.22
C PRO A 236 -14.35 0.64 12.01
N LEU A 237 -14.38 -0.64 11.57
CA LEU A 237 -13.64 -1.74 12.19
C LEU A 237 -12.14 -1.68 11.88
N ILE A 238 -11.78 -1.00 10.78
CA ILE A 238 -10.39 -0.82 10.33
C ILE A 238 -9.90 0.63 10.47
N GLY A 239 -10.74 1.51 11.03
CA GLY A 239 -10.36 2.89 11.35
C GLY A 239 -10.66 3.91 10.26
N LEU A 240 -11.51 3.54 9.31
CA LEU A 240 -11.87 4.31 8.12
C LEU A 240 -13.21 5.02 8.28
N SER A 241 -13.49 5.93 7.36
CA SER A 241 -14.64 6.82 7.36
C SER A 241 -15.61 6.46 6.23
N PRO A 242 -16.83 5.96 6.54
CA PRO A 242 -17.84 5.51 5.56
C PRO A 242 -18.40 6.50 4.54
N ASN A 243 -17.83 7.70 4.48
CA ASN A 243 -18.29 8.78 3.62
C ASN A 243 -17.08 9.53 3.04
N ASN A 244 -15.91 8.90 3.03
CA ASN A 244 -14.66 9.45 2.55
C ASN A 244 -13.76 8.35 1.96
N GLU A 245 -13.74 8.27 0.62
CA GLU A 245 -12.99 7.31 -0.20
C GLU A 245 -11.47 7.21 0.09
N ASP A 246 -10.92 8.15 0.86
CA ASP A 246 -9.51 8.36 1.19
C ASP A 246 -9.45 8.92 2.61
N SER A 247 -9.52 8.02 3.59
CA SER A 247 -9.77 8.35 5.00
C SER A 247 -8.66 9.18 5.64
N ASP A 248 -7.42 9.00 5.20
CA ASP A 248 -6.27 9.73 5.74
C ASP A 248 -5.85 10.95 4.90
N GLY A 249 -6.34 11.05 3.66
CA GLY A 249 -6.20 12.20 2.79
C GLY A 249 -4.88 12.21 1.99
N ASP A 250 -4.33 11.06 1.66
CA ASP A 250 -3.11 10.90 0.85
C ASP A 250 -3.37 10.62 -0.63
N SER A 251 -4.63 10.72 -1.06
CA SER A 251 -5.11 10.46 -2.42
C SER A 251 -4.92 9.03 -2.94
N ILE A 252 -4.70 8.09 -2.04
CA ILE A 252 -4.85 6.66 -2.29
C ILE A 252 -6.22 6.26 -1.71
N ALA A 253 -6.98 5.47 -2.46
CA ALA A 253 -8.29 5.05 -1.98
C ALA A 253 -8.16 3.99 -0.89
N ASP A 254 -9.02 4.05 0.11
CA ASP A 254 -9.06 3.16 1.27
C ASP A 254 -9.02 1.68 0.85
N THR A 255 -9.89 1.27 -0.08
CA THR A 255 -9.91 -0.10 -0.62
C THR A 255 -8.58 -0.52 -1.26
N LEU A 256 -7.88 0.41 -1.94
CA LEU A 256 -6.60 0.14 -2.57
C LEU A 256 -5.51 -0.05 -1.52
N GLU A 257 -5.53 0.71 -0.43
CA GLU A 257 -4.60 0.56 0.68
C GLU A 257 -4.85 -0.70 1.50
N VAL A 258 -6.11 -1.07 1.71
CA VAL A 258 -6.49 -2.28 2.44
C VAL A 258 -6.09 -3.55 1.68
N PHE A 259 -6.23 -3.58 0.35
CA PHE A 259 -6.03 -4.81 -0.44
C PHE A 259 -4.90 -4.78 -1.47
N GLY A 260 -4.58 -3.61 -2.03
CA GLY A 260 -3.65 -3.46 -3.16
C GLY A 260 -4.31 -3.57 -4.54
N ASN A 261 -3.48 -3.54 -5.58
CA ASN A 261 -3.85 -3.82 -6.97
C ASN A 261 -3.03 -4.98 -7.56
N ASP A 262 -3.34 -5.36 -8.80
CA ASP A 262 -2.73 -6.51 -9.48
C ASP A 262 -1.19 -6.42 -9.63
N GLY A 263 -0.61 -5.22 -9.59
CA GLY A 263 0.84 -4.99 -9.73
C GLY A 263 1.56 -4.59 -8.43
N PHE A 264 0.84 -4.07 -7.43
CA PHE A 264 1.43 -3.55 -6.20
C PHE A 264 0.47 -3.70 -5.02
N SER A 265 0.98 -4.27 -3.93
CA SER A 265 0.22 -4.39 -2.69
C SER A 265 0.52 -3.19 -1.80
N PHE A 266 -0.37 -2.20 -1.81
CA PHE A 266 -0.29 -1.07 -0.89
C PHE A 266 -0.40 -1.52 0.57
N SER A 267 -1.18 -2.57 0.84
CA SER A 267 -1.31 -3.14 2.19
C SER A 267 0.03 -3.58 2.79
N GLU A 268 1.03 -3.95 1.99
CA GLU A 268 2.37 -4.33 2.49
C GLU A 268 3.23 -3.15 2.93
N TRP A 269 3.01 -1.96 2.37
CA TRP A 269 3.89 -0.81 2.55
C TRP A 269 3.20 0.33 3.30
N GLY A 270 1.92 0.54 3.00
CA GLY A 270 1.10 1.63 3.48
C GLY A 270 0.11 1.24 4.58
N SER A 271 -0.88 2.11 4.80
CA SER A 271 -1.91 1.98 5.81
C SER A 271 -3.00 3.00 5.53
N PRO A 272 -4.27 2.58 5.49
CA PRO A 272 -5.41 3.45 5.17
C PRO A 272 -5.79 4.46 6.28
N THR A 273 -4.92 4.64 7.27
CA THR A 273 -5.16 5.51 8.43
C THR A 273 -3.99 6.45 8.70
N ALA A 274 -2.98 6.44 7.82
CA ALA A 274 -1.75 7.19 7.97
C ALA A 274 -1.15 7.48 6.60
N ARG A 275 -1.24 8.76 6.22
CA ARG A 275 -0.82 9.25 4.90
C ARG A 275 0.51 8.70 4.44
N ASP A 276 0.53 8.15 3.24
CA ASP A 276 1.67 7.57 2.59
C ASP A 276 2.11 8.37 1.36
N LEU A 277 3.42 8.43 1.15
CA LEU A 277 4.02 9.07 0.00
C LEU A 277 4.98 8.10 -0.67
N TYR A 278 4.73 7.76 -1.93
CA TYR A 278 5.53 6.77 -2.65
C TYR A 278 6.45 7.45 -3.66
N VAL A 279 7.73 7.04 -3.69
CA VAL A 279 8.72 7.56 -4.63
C VAL A 279 9.51 6.43 -5.25
N GLU A 280 9.51 6.34 -6.58
CA GLU A 280 10.43 5.50 -7.33
C GLU A 280 11.69 6.29 -7.66
N ILE A 281 12.85 5.69 -7.43
CA ILE A 281 14.17 6.30 -7.60
C ILE A 281 14.98 5.48 -8.59
N ASP A 282 15.19 6.06 -9.77
CA ASP A 282 16.07 5.51 -10.79
C ASP A 282 17.35 6.32 -10.90
N TRP A 283 18.42 5.70 -11.36
CA TRP A 283 19.74 6.33 -11.34
C TRP A 283 20.61 6.00 -12.54
N MET A 284 21.40 6.97 -12.99
CA MET A 284 22.28 6.80 -14.14
C MET A 284 23.57 6.08 -13.79
N GLN A 285 23.85 4.98 -14.49
CA GLN A 285 25.13 4.30 -14.43
C GLN A 285 26.06 4.75 -15.55
N HIS A 286 27.23 5.27 -15.18
CA HIS A 286 28.24 5.59 -16.17
C HIS A 286 28.90 4.30 -16.68
N PRO A 287 29.04 4.10 -18.01
CA PRO A 287 29.45 2.81 -18.58
C PRO A 287 30.88 2.37 -18.22
N THR A 288 31.80 3.32 -18.00
CA THR A 288 33.23 3.02 -17.75
C THR A 288 33.82 3.63 -16.48
N ASN A 289 33.16 4.60 -15.84
CA ASN A 289 33.72 5.36 -14.72
C ASN A 289 32.76 5.30 -13.52
N PRO A 290 33.01 4.42 -12.54
CA PRO A 290 32.11 4.27 -11.39
C PRO A 290 31.99 5.55 -10.56
N TYR A 291 32.97 6.46 -10.58
CA TYR A 291 32.90 7.74 -9.85
C TYR A 291 31.90 8.74 -10.44
N LEU A 292 31.48 8.53 -11.69
CA LEU A 292 30.46 9.36 -12.32
C LEU A 292 29.06 8.76 -12.16
N THR A 293 28.94 7.50 -11.73
CA THR A 293 27.65 6.86 -11.49
C THR A 293 26.85 7.61 -10.42
N ARG A 294 25.57 7.82 -10.68
CA ARG A 294 24.66 8.63 -9.85
C ARG A 294 23.74 7.78 -8.99
N GLN A 295 24.22 6.63 -8.54
CA GLN A 295 23.48 5.80 -7.60
C GLN A 295 23.38 6.53 -6.25
N PRO A 296 22.18 6.66 -5.66
CA PRO A 296 22.04 7.17 -4.30
C PRO A 296 22.82 6.33 -3.29
N TYR A 297 23.25 6.94 -2.19
CA TYR A 297 23.81 6.18 -1.08
C TYR A 297 22.75 5.24 -0.48
N ALA A 298 23.19 4.07 0.01
CA ALA A 298 22.30 2.98 0.44
C ALA A 298 21.31 3.37 1.57
N GLY A 299 21.61 4.40 2.37
CA GLY A 299 20.77 4.85 3.47
C GLY A 299 19.68 5.85 3.08
N LEU A 300 19.63 6.32 1.81
CA LEU A 300 18.79 7.45 1.41
C LEU A 300 17.32 7.27 1.80
N ALA A 301 16.72 6.13 1.45
CA ALA A 301 15.30 5.89 1.69
C ALA A 301 14.93 5.99 3.18
N ALA A 302 15.72 5.33 4.04
CA ALA A 302 15.50 5.34 5.49
C ALA A 302 15.75 6.73 6.10
N ASP A 303 16.80 7.41 5.64
CA ASP A 303 17.14 8.76 6.08
C ASP A 303 16.07 9.79 5.70
N ALA A 304 15.56 9.73 4.47
CA ALA A 304 14.49 10.60 4.01
C ALA A 304 13.18 10.30 4.77
N ALA A 305 12.83 9.03 4.96
CA ALA A 305 11.66 8.65 5.74
C ALA A 305 11.73 9.12 7.20
N ALA A 306 12.92 9.07 7.82
CA ALA A 306 13.12 9.61 9.17
C ALA A 306 12.90 11.13 9.23
N VAL A 307 13.36 11.86 8.21
CA VAL A 307 13.13 13.31 8.09
C VAL A 307 11.63 13.60 7.96
N PHE A 308 10.90 12.91 7.08
CA PHE A 308 9.44 13.08 6.95
C PHE A 308 8.70 12.73 8.25
N ALA A 309 9.01 11.59 8.87
CA ALA A 309 8.35 11.17 10.10
C ALA A 309 8.59 12.16 11.25
N GLN A 310 9.77 12.77 11.32
CA GLN A 310 10.06 13.79 12.33
C GLN A 310 9.25 15.07 12.09
N GLU A 311 9.28 15.59 10.86
CA GLU A 311 8.69 16.90 10.55
C GLU A 311 7.15 16.89 10.51
N THR A 312 6.58 15.74 10.17
CA THR A 312 5.13 15.54 10.18
C THR A 312 4.58 15.19 11.56
N GLY A 313 5.43 15.05 12.57
CA GLY A 313 5.03 14.46 13.86
C GLY A 313 4.54 13.02 13.72
N GLY A 314 4.96 12.33 12.66
CA GLY A 314 4.55 10.98 12.29
C GLY A 314 3.28 10.92 11.43
N SER A 315 2.75 12.05 10.96
CA SER A 315 1.50 12.07 10.19
C SER A 315 1.65 11.71 8.71
N VAL A 316 2.88 11.64 8.17
CA VAL A 316 3.15 11.17 6.80
C VAL A 316 4.32 10.19 6.81
N ARG A 317 4.19 9.10 6.05
CA ARG A 317 5.23 8.09 5.87
C ARG A 317 5.73 8.11 4.42
N LEU A 318 7.04 8.27 4.26
CA LEU A 318 7.68 8.23 2.95
C LEU A 318 8.19 6.81 2.64
N HIS A 319 7.79 6.29 1.49
CA HIS A 319 8.22 5.00 0.94
C HIS A 319 9.02 5.25 -0.34
N SER A 320 10.35 5.12 -0.26
CA SER A 320 11.24 5.30 -1.41
C SER A 320 11.82 3.99 -1.91
N PHE A 321 11.74 3.76 -3.22
CA PHE A 321 12.17 2.53 -3.89
C PHE A 321 13.29 2.83 -4.85
N ILE A 322 14.53 2.45 -4.50
CA ILE A 322 15.64 2.50 -5.46
C ILE A 322 15.49 1.31 -6.39
N ASP A 323 15.07 1.57 -7.63
CA ASP A 323 14.63 0.56 -8.58
C ASP A 323 15.69 0.32 -9.66
N SER A 324 15.61 1.06 -10.76
CA SER A 324 16.23 0.68 -12.02
C SER A 324 17.45 1.51 -12.39
N VAL A 325 18.36 0.87 -13.11
CA VAL A 325 19.55 1.50 -13.66
C VAL A 325 19.24 2.12 -15.00
N LEU A 326 19.48 3.41 -15.13
CA LEU A 326 19.31 4.15 -16.37
C LEU A 326 20.62 4.26 -17.17
N PRO A 327 20.52 4.30 -18.50
CA PRO A 327 21.66 4.65 -19.36
C PRO A 327 22.23 6.04 -19.02
N TRP A 328 23.55 6.17 -19.16
CA TRP A 328 24.24 7.44 -18.94
C TRP A 328 23.91 8.49 -20.01
N TYR A 329 23.53 9.68 -19.55
CA TYR A 329 23.53 10.89 -20.35
C TYR A 329 24.19 12.03 -19.58
N GLU A 330 24.91 12.89 -20.29
CA GLU A 330 25.57 14.05 -19.66
C GLU A 330 24.58 15.04 -19.07
N VAL A 331 23.42 15.21 -19.72
CA VAL A 331 22.36 16.15 -19.36
C VAL A 331 21.00 15.49 -19.54
N VAL A 332 20.12 15.69 -18.57
CA VAL A 332 18.68 15.37 -18.64
C VAL A 332 17.87 16.66 -18.59
N CYS A 333 16.78 16.75 -19.34
CA CYS A 333 15.97 17.96 -19.39
C CYS A 333 14.49 17.61 -19.39
N TYR A 334 13.66 18.46 -18.78
CA TYR A 334 12.24 18.45 -19.09
C TYR A 334 12.07 18.93 -20.54
N GLY A 335 11.68 18.02 -21.42
CA GLY A 335 11.60 18.26 -22.85
C GLY A 335 12.97 18.31 -23.55
N SER A 336 12.98 18.83 -24.77
CA SER A 336 14.16 18.80 -25.64
C SER A 336 15.21 19.87 -25.29
N CYS A 337 16.48 19.45 -25.14
CA CYS A 337 17.60 20.38 -24.93
C CYS A 337 18.85 19.97 -25.74
N PRO A 338 19.70 20.95 -26.14
CA PRO A 338 20.93 20.65 -26.88
C PRO A 338 21.90 19.78 -26.08
N GLY A 339 22.25 18.61 -26.63
CA GLY A 339 23.26 17.73 -26.03
C GLY A 339 22.79 16.97 -24.78
N GLY A 340 21.49 16.95 -24.51
CA GLY A 340 20.89 16.15 -23.45
C GLY A 340 19.83 15.18 -23.97
N VAL A 341 19.26 14.42 -23.04
CA VAL A 341 18.11 13.54 -23.27
C VAL A 341 16.87 14.12 -22.60
N ASP A 342 15.72 13.88 -23.22
CA ASP A 342 14.43 14.23 -22.64
C ASP A 342 14.11 13.28 -21.47
N PHE A 343 13.79 13.87 -20.32
CA PHE A 343 13.38 13.18 -19.11
C PHE A 343 12.19 12.26 -19.37
N TYR A 344 11.17 12.74 -20.10
CA TYR A 344 9.95 11.99 -20.36
C TYR A 344 10.19 10.76 -21.25
N ALA A 345 11.17 10.84 -22.15
CA ALA A 345 11.59 9.69 -22.97
C ALA A 345 12.23 8.58 -22.13
N LEU A 346 12.97 8.94 -21.08
CA LEU A 346 13.51 7.99 -20.11
C LEU A 346 12.40 7.45 -19.18
N LYS A 347 11.59 8.34 -18.59
CA LYS A 347 10.44 8.01 -17.71
C LYS A 347 9.54 6.97 -18.37
N GLN A 348 9.15 7.18 -19.63
CA GLN A 348 8.27 6.26 -20.38
C GLN A 348 8.79 4.81 -20.41
N SER A 349 10.11 4.63 -20.46
CA SER A 349 10.74 3.32 -20.53
C SER A 349 11.04 2.68 -19.16
N ALA A 350 11.12 3.49 -18.11
CA ALA A 350 11.66 3.08 -16.82
C ALA A 350 10.64 3.14 -15.69
N PHE A 351 9.88 4.24 -15.59
CA PHE A 351 8.98 4.52 -14.47
C PHE A 351 7.90 3.45 -14.33
N SER A 352 7.98 2.71 -13.23
CA SER A 352 7.09 1.61 -12.87
C SER A 352 6.91 0.62 -14.03
N SER A 353 7.98 0.37 -14.79
CA SER A 353 7.96 -0.44 -16.01
C SER A 353 7.46 -1.87 -15.80
N ALA A 354 7.75 -2.46 -14.63
CA ALA A 354 7.26 -3.79 -14.24
C ALA A 354 5.80 -3.78 -13.77
N ASN A 355 5.36 -2.70 -13.13
CA ASN A 355 4.03 -2.56 -12.51
C ASN A 355 3.45 -1.17 -12.83
N PRO A 356 2.95 -0.93 -14.06
CA PRO A 356 2.46 0.39 -14.47
C PRO A 356 1.33 0.94 -13.59
N GLU A 357 0.61 0.04 -12.90
CA GLU A 357 -0.46 0.34 -11.94
C GLU A 357 0.01 1.21 -10.74
N ARG A 358 1.33 1.37 -10.55
CA ARG A 358 1.93 2.24 -9.52
C ARG A 358 1.96 3.70 -9.92
N ARG A 359 2.02 4.02 -11.22
CA ARG A 359 2.28 5.39 -11.71
C ARG A 359 1.36 6.47 -11.14
N PRO A 360 0.03 6.25 -11.01
CA PRO A 360 -0.87 7.27 -10.46
C PRO A 360 -0.59 7.67 -9.01
N TYR A 361 0.18 6.86 -8.27
CA TYR A 361 0.37 7.00 -6.82
C TYR A 361 1.84 7.28 -6.45
N PHE A 362 2.75 7.31 -7.44
CA PHE A 362 4.18 7.40 -7.20
C PHE A 362 4.75 8.70 -7.79
N HIS A 363 5.67 9.33 -7.05
CA HIS A 363 6.60 10.30 -7.60
C HIS A 363 7.78 9.58 -8.27
N TYR A 364 8.32 10.17 -9.33
CA TYR A 364 9.47 9.64 -10.05
C TYR A 364 10.70 10.53 -9.90
N ALA A 365 11.73 9.98 -9.27
CA ALA A 365 13.01 10.65 -9.06
C ALA A 365 14.10 10.07 -9.95
N MET A 366 14.71 10.92 -10.78
CA MET A 366 15.84 10.54 -11.61
C MET A 366 17.14 11.12 -11.09
N TRP A 367 18.08 10.25 -10.73
CA TRP A 367 19.42 10.64 -10.34
C TRP A 367 20.31 10.74 -11.58
N ALA A 368 20.50 11.98 -12.04
CA ALA A 368 21.19 12.34 -13.26
C ALA A 368 22.53 13.04 -12.99
N ASN A 369 23.32 13.21 -14.04
CA ASN A 369 24.57 13.95 -13.95
C ASN A 369 24.33 15.46 -13.84
N ARG A 370 23.61 16.04 -14.81
CA ARG A 370 23.25 17.47 -14.88
C ARG A 370 21.83 17.58 -15.41
N HIS A 371 21.11 18.63 -15.01
CA HIS A 371 19.84 18.98 -15.65
C HIS A 371 19.98 20.20 -16.58
N SER A 372 19.05 20.38 -17.53
CA SER A 372 18.88 21.57 -18.39
C SER A 372 19.99 21.92 -19.40
N SER A 373 21.27 21.85 -19.04
CA SER A 373 22.38 22.11 -19.96
C SER A 373 23.72 21.55 -19.45
N LEU A 374 24.72 21.47 -20.34
CA LEU A 374 26.08 21.05 -20.00
C LEU A 374 26.77 21.98 -18.98
N THR A 375 26.31 23.22 -18.84
CA THR A 375 26.86 24.20 -17.90
C THR A 375 26.05 24.30 -16.61
N SER A 376 24.92 23.60 -16.50
CA SER A 376 24.14 23.57 -15.27
C SER A 376 24.92 22.86 -14.17
N CYS A 377 24.92 23.47 -12.99
CA CYS A 377 25.56 22.98 -11.77
C CYS A 377 24.63 23.07 -10.55
N SER A 378 23.33 23.24 -10.75
CA SER A 378 22.36 23.10 -9.67
C SER A 378 22.28 21.64 -9.22
N SER A 379 21.97 21.43 -7.94
CA SER A 379 21.88 20.14 -7.27
C SER A 379 20.69 19.28 -7.71
N GLY A 380 19.66 19.91 -8.26
CA GLY A 380 18.43 19.27 -8.66
C GLY A 380 17.50 20.22 -9.39
N LYS A 381 16.41 19.66 -9.93
CA LYS A 381 15.30 20.36 -10.54
C LYS A 381 14.05 19.49 -10.41
N ALA A 382 12.95 20.07 -9.98
CA ALA A 382 11.67 19.38 -9.88
C ALA A 382 10.54 20.21 -10.52
N GLU A 383 9.44 19.52 -10.83
CA GLU A 383 8.20 20.19 -11.13
C GLU A 383 7.59 20.80 -9.87
N LEU A 384 6.94 21.95 -10.02
CA LEU A 384 6.09 22.48 -8.96
C LEU A 384 4.69 21.87 -9.10
N LEU A 385 4.20 21.25 -8.03
CA LEU A 385 2.89 20.59 -8.01
C LEU A 385 2.86 19.50 -9.10
N GLY A 386 3.56 18.39 -8.86
CA GLY A 386 3.67 17.31 -9.83
C GLY A 386 4.34 16.06 -9.26
N ASN A 387 4.70 15.11 -10.13
CA ASN A 387 5.29 13.84 -9.71
C ASN A 387 6.76 13.65 -10.09
N ASP A 388 7.35 14.55 -10.88
CA ASP A 388 8.67 14.36 -11.45
C ASP A 388 9.76 15.24 -10.85
N LEU A 389 10.90 14.61 -10.52
CA LEU A 389 12.07 15.32 -10.02
C LEU A 389 13.39 14.74 -10.56
N ILE A 390 14.39 15.60 -10.71
CA ILE A 390 15.75 15.29 -11.11
C ILE A 390 16.70 15.67 -9.98
N ILE A 391 17.48 14.71 -9.49
CA ILE A 391 18.62 14.97 -8.61
C ILE A 391 19.87 15.01 -9.49
N SER A 392 20.58 16.14 -9.54
CA SER A 392 21.77 16.28 -10.38
C SER A 392 22.95 16.93 -9.66
N MET A 393 23.93 16.14 -9.27
CA MET A 393 25.11 16.62 -8.53
C MET A 393 26.41 16.49 -9.32
N GLY A 394 26.35 16.60 -10.65
CA GLY A 394 27.51 16.35 -11.52
C GLY A 394 28.67 17.35 -11.39
N CYS A 395 28.43 18.54 -10.81
CA CYS A 395 29.50 19.50 -10.50
C CYS A 395 30.12 19.31 -9.11
N PHE A 396 29.54 18.43 -8.29
CA PHE A 396 30.01 18.17 -6.94
C PHE A 396 31.11 17.11 -7.03
N SER A 397 32.30 17.42 -6.52
CA SER A 397 33.45 16.53 -6.58
C SER A 397 33.24 15.23 -5.79
N SER A 398 32.48 15.32 -4.69
CA SER A 398 32.03 14.18 -3.87
C SER A 398 30.92 14.68 -2.94
N PRO A 399 29.64 14.64 -3.38
CA PRO A 399 28.54 15.13 -2.56
C PRO A 399 28.41 14.26 -1.32
N SER A 400 28.35 14.91 -0.16
CA SER A 400 28.14 14.29 1.15
C SER A 400 26.75 13.65 1.26
N ILE A 401 26.56 12.82 2.28
CA ILE A 401 25.25 12.22 2.61
C ILE A 401 24.22 13.32 2.88
N GLN A 402 24.60 14.39 3.58
CA GLN A 402 23.72 15.51 3.90
C GLN A 402 23.27 16.24 2.64
N GLU A 403 24.19 16.53 1.73
CA GLU A 403 23.87 17.20 0.47
C GLU A 403 22.91 16.34 -0.37
N GLN A 404 23.21 15.05 -0.53
CA GLN A 404 22.37 14.09 -1.26
C GLN A 404 20.95 13.99 -0.68
N ARG A 405 20.86 13.77 0.64
CA ARG A 405 19.58 13.67 1.34
C ARG A 405 18.76 14.96 1.23
N GLY A 406 19.36 16.08 1.60
CA GLY A 406 18.67 17.36 1.65
C GLY A 406 18.21 17.84 0.28
N THR A 407 18.98 17.53 -0.77
CA THR A 407 18.54 17.79 -2.15
C THR A 407 17.37 16.91 -2.55
N PHE A 408 17.45 15.58 -2.32
CA PHE A 408 16.32 14.69 -2.65
C PHE A 408 15.02 15.14 -1.99
N VAL A 409 15.11 15.45 -0.72
CA VAL A 409 14.01 15.99 0.09
C VAL A 409 13.51 17.35 -0.42
N HIS A 410 14.41 18.27 -0.78
CA HIS A 410 14.07 19.60 -1.32
C HIS A 410 13.30 19.49 -2.63
N GLU A 411 13.81 18.70 -3.57
CA GLU A 411 13.17 18.50 -4.88
C GLU A 411 11.82 17.79 -4.73
N LEU A 412 11.69 16.83 -3.82
CA LEU A 412 10.40 16.21 -3.51
C LEU A 412 9.42 17.22 -2.90
N GLY A 413 9.92 18.20 -2.14
CA GLY A 413 9.11 19.31 -1.63
C GLY A 413 8.42 20.11 -2.74
N HIS A 414 9.11 20.35 -3.86
CA HIS A 414 8.52 21.03 -5.02
C HIS A 414 7.34 20.26 -5.63
N ASN A 415 7.45 18.94 -5.73
CA ASN A 415 6.35 18.08 -6.16
C ASN A 415 5.12 18.21 -5.24
N LEU A 416 5.35 18.39 -3.95
CA LEU A 416 4.33 18.68 -2.94
C LEU A 416 3.89 20.17 -2.93
N ASN A 417 4.19 20.90 -4.00
CA ASN A 417 3.90 22.31 -4.22
C ASN A 417 4.60 23.28 -3.24
N LEU A 418 5.66 22.87 -2.56
CA LEU A 418 6.47 23.80 -1.78
C LEU A 418 7.33 24.67 -2.71
N ASP A 419 7.43 25.96 -2.42
CA ASP A 419 8.39 26.85 -3.08
C ASP A 419 9.47 27.29 -2.09
N HIS A 420 10.42 28.09 -2.57
CA HIS A 420 11.50 28.59 -1.70
C HIS A 420 11.06 29.71 -0.75
N ASN A 421 9.80 30.18 -0.85
CA ASN A 421 9.27 31.33 -0.11
C ASN A 421 10.21 32.57 -0.19
N GLY A 422 10.62 32.85 -1.42
CA GLY A 422 11.58 33.89 -1.79
C GLY A 422 13.04 33.63 -1.37
N ASN A 423 13.37 32.47 -0.78
CA ASN A 423 14.73 32.12 -0.32
C ASN A 423 15.63 31.61 -1.45
N ASP A 424 15.27 31.89 -2.69
CA ASP A 424 15.96 31.56 -3.94
C ASP A 424 17.16 32.50 -4.22
N VAL A 425 17.19 33.68 -3.58
CA VAL A 425 18.23 34.68 -3.85
C VAL A 425 19.52 34.41 -3.06
N ALA A 426 20.62 34.25 -3.79
CA ALA A 426 21.95 34.02 -3.24
C ALA A 426 22.35 35.06 -2.18
N GLY A 427 22.64 34.58 -0.96
CA GLY A 427 23.05 35.42 0.17
C GLY A 427 21.91 36.20 0.84
N GLN A 428 20.66 36.02 0.41
CA GLN A 428 19.48 36.67 0.98
C GLN A 428 18.51 35.63 1.57
N TYR A 429 19.05 34.57 2.16
CA TYR A 429 18.29 33.53 2.82
C TYR A 429 17.75 34.01 4.18
N SER A 430 16.55 33.57 4.53
CA SER A 430 16.03 33.73 5.89
C SER A 430 16.89 32.91 6.87
N VAL A 431 17.16 33.51 8.04
CA VAL A 431 17.87 32.86 9.16
C VAL A 431 16.91 32.34 10.24
N VAL A 432 15.61 32.57 10.05
CA VAL A 432 14.54 32.22 11.00
C VAL A 432 13.50 31.28 10.41
N HIS A 433 13.52 31.07 9.09
CA HIS A 433 12.66 30.11 8.42
C HIS A 433 13.49 28.85 8.23
N ASP A 434 13.30 27.92 9.14
CA ASP A 434 14.10 26.71 9.22
C ASP A 434 13.45 25.65 8.35
N SER A 435 13.62 25.79 7.03
CA SER A 435 13.07 24.84 6.06
C SER A 435 14.10 24.27 5.12
N VAL A 436 13.96 23.00 4.74
CA VAL A 436 14.75 22.43 3.63
C VAL A 436 14.51 23.13 2.29
N MET A 437 13.35 23.79 2.12
CA MET A 437 13.05 24.63 0.96
C MET A 437 13.83 25.95 0.95
N ASN A 438 14.46 26.31 2.07
CA ASN A 438 15.43 27.38 2.15
C ASN A 438 16.83 26.83 1.86
N TYR A 439 17.47 27.33 0.78
CA TYR A 439 18.81 26.91 0.34
C TYR A 439 19.89 26.97 1.43
N ARG A 440 19.69 27.78 2.48
CA ARG A 440 20.56 27.79 3.67
C ARG A 440 20.67 26.42 4.34
N TYR A 441 19.59 25.63 4.34
CA TYR A 441 19.46 24.37 5.07
C TYR A 441 19.48 23.14 4.17
N GLN A 442 19.24 23.27 2.86
CA GLN A 442 19.30 22.16 1.90
C GLN A 442 20.61 21.34 2.03
N PHE A 443 21.78 21.99 2.03
CA PHE A 443 23.07 21.30 2.07
C PHE A 443 23.63 21.09 3.48
N ALA A 444 23.34 22.01 4.41
CA ALA A 444 23.73 21.87 5.82
C ALA A 444 22.97 20.72 6.51
N GLY A 445 21.81 20.37 5.95
CA GLY A 445 21.03 19.19 6.26
C GLY A 445 19.97 19.46 7.33
N VAL A 446 18.78 18.94 7.08
CA VAL A 446 17.91 18.42 8.15
C VAL A 446 18.69 17.29 8.81
N SER A 447 19.19 17.49 10.02
CA SER A 447 19.75 16.38 10.79
C SER A 447 18.62 15.41 11.15
N ASN A 448 18.89 14.11 11.27
CA ASN A 448 17.91 13.15 11.81
C ASN A 448 17.62 13.35 13.32
N SER A 449 18.11 14.44 13.91
CA SER A 449 18.03 14.78 15.33
C SER A 449 18.17 16.30 15.52
N GLY A 450 17.17 17.08 15.07
CA GLY A 450 17.18 18.55 15.19
C GLY A 450 16.00 19.22 14.47
N TRP A 451 15.63 20.41 14.94
CA TRP A 451 14.44 21.20 14.55
C TRP A 451 14.59 21.92 13.18
N HIS A 452 14.65 21.19 12.06
CA HIS A 452 14.72 21.80 10.72
C HIS A 452 13.53 21.31 9.86
N SER A 453 12.55 22.17 9.59
CA SER A 453 11.20 21.85 9.08
C SER A 453 11.00 21.74 7.57
N TYR A 454 9.83 21.25 7.13
CA TYR A 454 9.25 21.59 5.82
C TYR A 454 8.13 22.59 6.08
N SER A 455 8.22 23.79 5.52
CA SER A 455 7.15 24.77 5.66
C SER A 455 6.99 25.57 4.36
N PHE A 456 5.73 25.84 4.02
CA PHE A 456 5.31 26.85 3.05
C PHE A 456 5.64 28.26 3.53
N GLY A 457 5.82 28.43 4.84
CA GLY A 457 6.08 29.73 5.44
C GLY A 457 4.98 30.71 5.08
N ASP A 458 3.76 30.42 5.52
CA ASP A 458 2.68 31.40 5.47
C ASP A 458 2.46 32.02 6.85
N ASN A 459 2.90 33.27 6.97
CA ASN A 459 2.50 34.28 7.96
C ASN A 459 2.82 34.02 9.43
N GLY A 460 3.93 34.64 9.86
CA GLY A 460 3.94 35.48 11.06
C GLY A 460 4.78 34.97 12.22
N CYS A 461 5.99 35.52 12.36
CA CYS A 461 6.66 35.63 13.66
C CYS A 461 7.60 36.84 13.71
N ALA A 462 7.70 37.45 14.89
CA ALA A 462 8.10 38.84 15.10
C ALA A 462 9.58 39.16 14.83
N ALA A 463 9.79 40.31 14.17
CA ALA A 463 11.01 41.11 14.03
C ALA A 463 12.37 40.47 14.38
N CYS A 464 13.08 39.93 13.37
CA CYS A 464 14.54 39.82 13.43
C CYS A 464 15.18 40.89 12.55
N GLY A 465 15.66 41.98 13.16
CA GLY A 465 16.43 43.04 12.48
C GLY A 465 17.78 42.59 11.89
N SER A 466 18.02 41.28 11.76
CA SER A 466 19.22 40.66 11.22
C SER A 466 18.98 39.78 9.98
N SER A 467 17.73 39.58 9.56
CA SER A 467 17.44 38.92 8.27
C SER A 467 17.59 39.93 7.13
N PRO A 468 18.28 39.60 6.02
CA PRO A 468 18.36 40.48 4.83
C PRO A 468 17.00 40.75 4.19
N LYS A 469 15.99 39.91 4.45
CA LYS A 469 14.60 40.10 4.01
C LYS A 469 13.80 40.79 5.12
N ALA A 470 13.48 42.06 4.91
CA ALA A 470 12.84 42.92 5.89
C ALA A 470 11.37 43.27 5.53
N GLU A 471 10.57 42.30 5.08
CA GLU A 471 9.13 42.49 4.93
C GLU A 471 8.36 41.48 5.80
N CYS A 472 7.64 42.01 6.79
CA CYS A 472 6.61 41.30 7.55
C CYS A 472 5.27 41.48 6.82
N VAL A 473 4.54 40.40 6.56
CA VAL A 473 3.12 40.48 6.22
C VAL A 473 2.33 40.61 7.53
N ASP A 474 1.41 41.56 7.60
CA ASP A 474 0.56 41.81 8.77
C ASP A 474 -0.22 40.55 9.17
N CYS A 475 -0.21 40.21 10.47
CA CYS A 475 -1.11 39.22 11.04
C CYS A 475 -2.56 39.60 10.72
N ARG A 476 -3.28 38.74 9.98
CA ARG A 476 -4.73 38.87 9.82
C ARG A 476 -5.45 38.23 11.01
N ASP A 477 -6.44 38.95 11.53
CA ASP A 477 -7.13 38.72 12.80
C ASP A 477 -7.62 37.27 13.03
N GLY A 478 -6.86 36.52 13.83
CA GLY A 478 -7.36 35.36 14.57
C GLY A 478 -8.01 35.78 15.89
N PHE A 479 -9.05 35.06 16.31
CA PHE A 479 -10.04 35.36 17.38
C PHE A 479 -9.51 35.86 18.74
N LEU A 480 -8.20 35.81 19.03
CA LEU A 480 -7.65 36.19 20.34
C LEU A 480 -6.65 37.37 20.34
N GLY A 481 -6.23 37.88 19.17
CA GLY A 481 -5.43 39.12 19.06
C GLY A 481 -4.06 39.13 19.76
N CYS A 482 -3.17 40.03 19.34
CA CYS A 482 -1.76 40.10 19.75
C CYS A 482 -1.50 40.59 21.20
N GLY A 483 -2.50 40.55 22.07
CA GLY A 483 -2.44 41.12 23.43
C GLY A 483 -2.13 40.14 24.56
N PHE A 484 -1.94 38.85 24.27
CA PHE A 484 -1.82 37.84 25.33
C PHE A 484 -0.39 37.76 25.91
N PRO A 485 -0.19 37.93 27.23
CA PRO A 485 1.13 37.82 27.85
C PRO A 485 1.56 36.34 27.87
N GLY A 486 2.49 35.96 27.00
CA GLY A 486 2.97 34.58 26.86
C GLY A 486 3.60 34.25 25.50
N CYS A 487 3.33 35.02 24.45
CA CYS A 487 3.89 34.84 23.11
C CYS A 487 5.29 35.47 22.93
N GLY A 488 6.21 35.25 23.88
CA GLY A 488 7.56 35.83 23.89
C GLY A 488 8.64 35.01 23.18
N SER A 489 8.28 33.87 22.61
CA SER A 489 9.19 32.98 21.88
C SER A 489 8.48 32.56 20.59
N CYS A 490 8.82 33.26 19.52
CA CYS A 490 8.35 33.02 18.18
C CYS A 490 8.94 31.71 17.65
N ASP A 491 8.08 30.74 17.38
CA ASP A 491 8.37 29.61 16.51
C ASP A 491 7.75 29.94 15.14
N CYS A 492 8.60 30.27 14.17
CA CYS A 492 8.17 30.50 12.78
C CYS A 492 7.91 29.18 12.06
N ASP A 493 8.30 28.06 12.67
CA ASP A 493 8.23 26.71 12.15
C ASP A 493 7.04 26.02 12.81
N VAL A 494 5.83 26.55 12.55
CA VAL A 494 4.62 25.79 12.88
C VAL A 494 4.73 24.47 12.09
N GLY A 495 4.47 23.34 12.74
CA GLY A 495 4.36 22.04 12.07
C GLY A 495 3.24 22.07 11.03
N GLU A 496 3.54 22.59 9.85
CA GLU A 496 2.56 22.94 8.82
C GLU A 496 1.96 21.70 8.15
N TRP A 497 2.56 20.51 8.34
CA TRP A 497 1.98 19.23 7.95
C TRP A 497 0.57 19.00 8.54
N GLY A 498 0.27 19.55 9.72
CA GLY A 498 -1.06 19.48 10.34
C GLY A 498 -2.12 20.37 9.68
N SER A 499 -1.71 21.36 8.88
CA SER A 499 -2.58 22.28 8.11
C SER A 499 -2.43 22.12 6.59
N LEU A 500 -1.63 21.16 6.17
CA LEU A 500 -1.26 20.96 4.77
C LEU A 500 -2.39 20.24 4.05
N GLU A 501 -3.11 21.01 3.23
CA GLU A 501 -3.74 20.48 2.03
C GLU A 501 -2.60 20.18 1.03
N LEU A 502 -1.75 19.19 1.37
CA LEU A 502 -0.82 18.59 0.43
C LEU A 502 -1.64 18.08 -0.73
N ASP A 503 -1.26 18.51 -1.92
CA ASP A 503 -1.92 18.02 -3.11
C ASP A 503 -1.33 16.68 -3.49
N PHE A 504 -1.81 15.63 -2.85
CA PHE A 504 -1.58 14.27 -3.32
C PHE A 504 -2.42 13.94 -4.58
N SER A 505 -3.31 14.84 -4.98
CA SER A 505 -4.36 14.56 -5.98
C SER A 505 -3.99 14.92 -7.43
N ASP A 506 -2.77 15.39 -7.65
CA ASP A 506 -2.23 15.79 -8.96
C ASP A 506 -0.93 14.99 -9.19
N ASP A 507 -1.04 13.94 -10.01
CA ASP A 507 0.04 13.09 -10.51
C ASP A 507 0.93 13.83 -11.53
N GLY A 508 0.74 15.13 -11.75
CA GLY A 508 1.78 16.00 -12.23
C GLY A 508 1.96 16.11 -13.73
N ASP A 509 1.52 15.15 -14.52
CA ASP A 509 1.45 15.31 -15.97
C ASP A 509 0.24 14.58 -16.55
N ALA A 510 -0.03 14.81 -17.83
CA ALA A 510 -1.02 14.04 -18.56
C ALA A 510 -0.34 13.03 -19.51
N ASP A 511 0.94 12.72 -19.27
CA ASP A 511 1.80 11.92 -20.15
C ASP A 511 2.17 10.54 -19.59
N ASP A 512 1.99 10.31 -18.29
CA ASP A 512 2.20 8.99 -17.69
C ASP A 512 1.01 8.02 -17.88
N GLY A 513 -0.07 8.52 -18.49
CA GLY A 513 -1.29 7.79 -18.78
C GLY A 513 -2.31 7.82 -17.63
N ALA A 514 -1.93 8.31 -16.45
CA ALA A 514 -2.81 8.62 -15.36
C ALA A 514 -3.33 10.05 -15.59
N GLY A 515 -4.57 10.16 -16.05
CA GLY A 515 -5.30 11.38 -15.74
C GLY A 515 -5.90 11.17 -14.37
N ARG A 516 -6.44 12.24 -13.79
CA ARG A 516 -7.48 12.13 -12.77
C ARG A 516 -8.64 11.36 -13.41
N GLY A 517 -8.56 10.03 -13.42
CA GLY A 517 -9.74 9.18 -13.27
C GLY A 517 -10.43 9.85 -12.13
N SER A 518 -11.55 10.53 -12.42
CA SER A 518 -12.27 11.24 -11.37
C SER A 518 -12.30 10.29 -10.20
N LYS A 519 -12.04 10.75 -8.99
CA LYS A 519 -12.15 9.90 -7.82
C LYS A 519 -13.48 9.08 -7.82
N ARG A 520 -14.51 9.59 -8.53
CA ARG A 520 -15.74 8.92 -9.07
C ARG A 520 -15.69 7.90 -10.25
N SER A 521 -14.55 7.55 -10.86
CA SER A 521 -14.47 6.72 -12.09
C SER A 521 -13.37 5.67 -12.08
N LEU A 522 -12.71 5.42 -10.95
CA LEU A 522 -11.94 4.19 -10.74
C LEU A 522 -12.85 3.04 -10.35
N MET A 523 -14.06 3.33 -9.87
CA MET A 523 -15.11 2.34 -9.76
C MET A 523 -15.89 2.25 -11.07
N PRO A 524 -15.91 1.08 -11.74
CA PRO A 524 -17.01 0.78 -12.62
C PRO A 524 -18.29 0.99 -11.81
N ARG A 525 -19.24 1.80 -12.30
CA ARG A 525 -20.64 1.70 -11.87
C ARG A 525 -20.93 0.22 -11.77
N TYR A 526 -21.51 -0.23 -10.65
CA TYR A 526 -22.12 -1.55 -10.52
C TYR A 526 -23.01 -1.82 -11.73
N LEU A 527 -22.45 -2.33 -12.82
CA LEU A 527 -23.20 -2.83 -13.94
C LEU A 527 -23.50 -4.25 -13.51
N PRO A 528 -24.79 -4.60 -13.29
CA PRO A 528 -25.16 -5.99 -13.34
C PRO A 528 -24.55 -6.54 -14.62
N ASP A 529 -23.86 -7.68 -14.57
CA ASP A 529 -23.71 -8.41 -15.82
C ASP A 529 -25.13 -8.67 -16.37
N ASP A 530 -25.25 -8.93 -17.68
CA ASP A 530 -26.55 -9.18 -18.32
C ASP A 530 -27.28 -10.43 -17.75
N LYS A 531 -26.82 -11.01 -16.64
CA LYS A 531 -27.26 -12.24 -15.98
C LYS A 531 -27.40 -12.13 -14.44
N GLY A 532 -27.21 -10.96 -13.82
CA GLY A 532 -27.37 -10.77 -12.38
C GLY A 532 -26.30 -11.40 -11.48
N GLY A 533 -25.08 -11.60 -11.97
CA GLY A 533 -23.90 -12.00 -11.18
C GLY A 533 -23.29 -10.84 -10.36
N PRO A 534 -22.41 -11.12 -9.36
CA PRO A 534 -21.76 -10.07 -8.58
C PRO A 534 -20.92 -9.17 -9.49
N ALA A 535 -20.90 -7.87 -9.19
CA ALA A 535 -19.91 -6.96 -9.73
C ALA A 535 -18.55 -7.57 -9.42
N ARG A 536 -17.80 -7.99 -10.44
CA ARG A 536 -16.42 -8.38 -10.22
C ARG A 536 -15.71 -7.13 -9.71
N PHE A 537 -15.12 -7.20 -8.52
CA PHE A 537 -14.04 -6.31 -8.14
C PHE A 537 -12.90 -6.56 -9.14
N GLN A 538 -12.97 -5.85 -10.25
CA GLN A 538 -11.81 -5.55 -11.05
C GLN A 538 -11.51 -4.13 -10.63
N PRO A 539 -10.48 -3.88 -9.81
CA PRO A 539 -9.91 -2.54 -9.77
C PRO A 539 -9.48 -2.27 -11.20
N ARG A 540 -10.36 -1.64 -11.98
CA ARG A 540 -10.03 -1.11 -13.28
C ARG A 540 -9.16 0.08 -12.95
N VAL A 541 -7.87 -0.19 -12.75
CA VAL A 541 -6.86 0.81 -13.05
C VAL A 541 -7.01 1.02 -14.55
N PRO A 542 -7.39 2.21 -15.03
CA PRO A 542 -7.44 2.46 -16.46
C PRO A 542 -6.00 2.44 -16.95
N HIS A 543 -5.54 1.27 -17.41
CA HIS A 543 -4.35 1.13 -18.26
C HIS A 543 -4.59 1.76 -19.65
N GLU A 544 -5.77 2.34 -19.88
CA GLU A 544 -6.03 3.19 -21.03
C GLU A 544 -5.54 4.59 -20.65
N GLU A 545 -4.44 5.02 -21.28
CA GLU A 545 -3.96 6.40 -21.20
C GLU A 545 -5.16 7.34 -21.23
N SER A 546 -5.24 8.24 -20.25
CA SER A 546 -6.37 9.17 -20.16
C SER A 546 -6.63 9.78 -21.54
N SER A 547 -7.91 9.79 -21.96
CA SER A 547 -8.24 10.33 -23.28
C SER A 547 -7.63 11.73 -23.43
N LEU A 548 -7.17 12.11 -24.63
CA LEU A 548 -6.59 13.44 -24.87
C LEU A 548 -7.47 14.60 -24.36
N VAL A 549 -8.78 14.37 -24.26
CA VAL A 549 -9.75 15.32 -23.67
C VAL A 549 -9.57 15.45 -22.15
N ARG A 550 -9.45 14.33 -21.41
CA ARG A 550 -9.20 14.35 -19.95
C ARG A 550 -7.87 15.00 -19.62
N ARG A 551 -6.80 14.63 -20.33
CA ARG A 551 -5.47 15.25 -20.20
C ARG A 551 -5.50 16.77 -20.29
N ARG A 552 -6.21 17.27 -21.30
CA ARG A 552 -6.40 18.73 -21.51
C ARG A 552 -7.20 19.38 -20.39
N ASP A 553 -8.19 18.67 -19.85
CA ASP A 553 -8.99 19.17 -18.73
C ASP A 553 -8.20 19.19 -17.41
N ASP A 554 -7.33 18.21 -17.17
CA ASP A 554 -6.40 18.16 -16.02
C ASP A 554 -5.40 19.32 -16.10
N VAL A 555 -4.69 19.44 -17.23
CA VAL A 555 -3.77 20.55 -17.50
C VAL A 555 -4.46 21.92 -17.35
N ARG A 556 -5.72 22.06 -17.80
CA ARG A 556 -6.48 23.31 -17.61
C ARG A 556 -6.71 23.62 -16.13
N ARG A 557 -7.11 22.64 -15.31
CA ARG A 557 -7.34 22.84 -13.87
C ARG A 557 -6.05 23.18 -13.14
N LYS A 558 -4.96 22.46 -13.44
CA LYS A 558 -3.64 22.72 -12.89
C LYS A 558 -3.15 24.13 -13.23
N ARG A 559 -3.32 24.55 -14.49
CA ARG A 559 -3.08 25.93 -14.94
C ARG A 559 -3.89 26.94 -14.14
N GLU A 560 -5.19 26.73 -13.96
CA GLU A 560 -6.06 27.61 -13.18
C GLU A 560 -5.62 27.69 -11.71
N ARG A 561 -5.23 26.56 -11.10
CA ARG A 561 -4.71 26.48 -9.73
C ARG A 561 -3.41 27.26 -9.57
N LEU A 562 -2.43 27.04 -10.44
CA LEU A 562 -1.16 27.77 -10.44
C LEU A 562 -1.38 29.28 -10.62
N MET A 563 -2.25 29.67 -11.56
CA MET A 563 -2.60 31.08 -11.75
C MET A 563 -3.32 31.69 -10.54
N SER A 564 -4.21 30.94 -9.89
CA SER A 564 -4.92 31.42 -8.68
C SER A 564 -3.97 31.69 -7.51
N ARG A 565 -2.81 31.03 -7.50
CA ARG A 565 -1.72 31.21 -6.53
C ARG A 565 -0.65 32.21 -7.00
N GLY A 566 -0.93 32.99 -8.04
CA GLY A 566 -0.07 34.09 -8.49
C GLY A 566 1.06 33.70 -9.45
N ARG A 567 1.10 32.45 -9.94
CA ARG A 567 2.06 32.01 -10.96
C ARG A 567 1.67 32.49 -12.36
N VAL A 568 2.67 32.76 -13.20
CA VAL A 568 2.51 33.34 -14.54
C VAL A 568 2.96 32.34 -15.60
N GLU A 569 2.05 31.96 -16.51
CA GLU A 569 2.36 31.10 -17.65
C GLU A 569 3.36 31.77 -18.62
N GLY A 570 4.34 31.01 -19.09
CA GLY A 570 5.46 31.48 -19.89
C GLY A 570 6.63 32.04 -19.09
N ARG A 571 6.47 32.19 -17.76
CA ARG A 571 7.53 32.60 -16.83
C ARG A 571 7.79 31.54 -15.75
N ASP A 572 6.73 31.15 -15.04
CA ASP A 572 6.79 30.25 -13.88
C ASP A 572 6.32 28.82 -14.23
N PHE A 573 5.54 28.69 -15.30
CA PHE A 573 5.13 27.39 -15.83
C PHE A 573 4.76 27.51 -17.30
N HIS A 574 4.73 26.39 -18.00
CA HIS A 574 4.47 26.32 -19.43
C HIS A 574 3.51 25.18 -19.74
N VAL A 575 2.66 25.40 -20.75
CA VAL A 575 1.74 24.40 -21.25
C VAL A 575 2.15 24.01 -22.67
N SER A 576 2.17 22.73 -22.99
CA SER A 576 2.48 22.25 -24.33
C SER A 576 1.49 22.78 -25.37
N ALA A 577 1.92 22.84 -26.63
CA ALA A 577 1.09 23.38 -27.70
C ALA A 577 -0.22 22.60 -27.94
N ASP A 578 -0.24 21.31 -27.64
CA ASP A 578 -1.42 20.44 -27.71
C ASP A 578 -2.25 20.42 -26.41
N GLY A 579 -1.81 21.15 -25.38
CA GLY A 579 -2.50 21.34 -24.11
C GLY A 579 -2.54 20.10 -23.22
N THR A 580 -1.67 19.11 -23.47
CA THR A 580 -1.63 17.84 -22.72
C THR A 580 -0.50 17.78 -21.72
N LEU A 581 0.42 18.75 -21.69
CA LEU A 581 1.49 18.81 -20.70
C LEU A 581 1.50 20.18 -20.04
N LEU A 582 1.71 20.21 -18.73
CA LEU A 582 2.02 21.42 -17.99
C LEU A 582 3.25 21.16 -17.14
N TYR A 583 4.34 21.82 -17.48
CA TYR A 583 5.54 21.82 -16.65
C TYR A 583 5.63 23.15 -15.92
N ALA A 584 5.60 23.10 -14.59
CA ALA A 584 5.82 24.27 -13.74
C ALA A 584 7.23 24.22 -13.19
N GLU A 585 8.01 25.27 -13.45
CA GLU A 585 9.40 25.34 -13.01
C GLU A 585 9.47 26.26 -11.79
N CYS A 586 10.03 25.77 -10.68
CA CYS A 586 10.57 26.67 -9.67
C CYS A 586 11.94 27.14 -10.18
N LEU A 587 12.09 28.45 -10.41
CA LEU A 587 13.34 29.07 -10.91
C LEU A 587 14.41 29.18 -9.83
#